data_AF-A0A353NET1-F1
#
_entry.id   AF-A0A353NET1-F1
#
_cell.length_a   1.000
_cell.length_b   1.000
_cell.length_c   1.000
_cell.angle_alpha   90.00
_cell.angle_beta   90.00
_cell.angle_gamma   90.00
#
_symmetry.space_group_name_H-M   'P 1'
#
loop_
_entity.id
_entity.type
_entity.pdbx_description
1 polymer ?
#
loop_
_entity_poly.entity_id
_entity_poly.type
_entity_poly.pdbx_seq_one_letter_code
_entity_poly.pdbx_strand_id
1 'polypeptide(L)'
;MKEEYNYNLTVPLIDLDLALRLLGETQANNPQMRLARKPDRSGNARFYLSFPFAGARTDLAFKEWFAARNVRNWDLFGPNYGIWGLS
;
A
#
# COMPACT_ATOMS: atom_id res chain seq x y z
N MET A 1 -4.67 -8.26 -20.22
CA MET A 1 -4.17 -7.38 -19.15
C MET A 1 -4.47 -8.07 -17.83
N LYS A 2 -3.51 -8.27 -16.93
CA LYS A 2 -3.83 -8.72 -15.57
C LYS A 2 -4.38 -7.51 -14.81
N GLU A 3 -5.54 -7.64 -14.20
CA GLU A 3 -6.14 -6.57 -13.41
C GLU A 3 -5.24 -6.28 -12.20
N GLU A 4 -5.03 -5.02 -11.86
CA GLU A 4 -4.23 -4.63 -10.70
C GLU A 4 -4.88 -3.44 -9.99
N TYR A 5 -4.81 -3.48 -8.66
CA TYR A 5 -5.41 -2.47 -7.79
C TYR A 5 -4.34 -1.84 -6.93
N ASN A 6 -4.34 -0.51 -6.89
CA ASN A 6 -3.23 0.24 -6.32
C ASN A 6 -3.69 1.25 -5.27
N TYR A 7 -2.87 1.44 -4.25
CA TYR A 7 -3.05 2.47 -3.22
C TYR A 7 -1.83 3.39 -3.15
N ASN A 8 -2.09 4.66 -2.81
CA ASN A 8 -1.07 5.57 -2.36
C ASN A 8 -1.22 5.76 -0.85
N LEU A 9 -0.18 5.44 -0.10
CA LEU A 9 -0.12 5.62 1.34
C LEU A 9 0.82 6.78 1.67
N THR A 10 0.32 7.75 2.44
CA THR A 10 1.11 8.88 2.94
C THR A 10 1.20 8.78 4.46
N VAL A 11 2.42 8.84 4.99
CA VAL A 11 2.71 8.65 6.41
C VAL A 11 3.62 9.76 6.91
N PRO A 12 3.33 10.42 8.04
CA PRO A 12 4.27 11.34 8.68
C PRO A 12 5.62 10.68 8.95
N LEU A 13 6.74 11.37 8.71
CA LEU A 13 8.08 10.77 8.89
C LEU A 13 8.35 10.24 10.31
N ILE A 14 7.72 10.84 11.32
CA ILE A 14 7.79 10.37 12.72
C ILE A 14 7.25 8.94 12.91
N ASP A 15 6.34 8.53 12.02
CA ASP A 15 5.66 7.23 12.05
C ASP A 15 6.28 6.23 11.06
N LEU A 16 7.38 6.60 10.37
CA LEU A 16 7.99 5.82 9.30
C LEU A 16 8.32 4.38 9.72
N ASP A 17 8.93 4.20 10.89
CA ASP A 17 9.32 2.87 11.38
C ASP A 17 8.11 1.96 11.60
N LEU A 18 7.01 2.52 12.11
CA LEU A 18 5.76 1.78 12.30
C LEU A 18 5.15 1.41 10.95
N ALA A 19 5.16 2.33 9.99
CA ALA A 19 4.65 2.06 8.65
C ALA A 19 5.45 0.97 7.95
N LEU A 20 6.79 0.99 8.03
CA LEU A 20 7.64 -0.04 7.44
C LEU A 20 7.34 -1.42 8.04
N ARG A 21 7.07 -1.52 9.35
CA ARG A 21 6.67 -2.78 10.00
C ARG A 21 5.34 -3.29 9.45
N LEU A 22 4.30 -2.45 9.42
CA LEU A 22 2.98 -2.83 8.91
C LEU A 22 3.01 -3.20 7.42
N LEU A 23 3.79 -2.47 6.62
CA LEU A 23 3.99 -2.78 5.21
C LEU A 23 4.73 -4.11 5.02
N GLY A 24 5.73 -4.39 5.86
CA GLY A 24 6.42 -5.68 5.90
C GLY A 24 5.48 -6.85 6.22
N GLU A 25 4.64 -6.71 7.25
CA GLU A 25 3.61 -7.69 7.59
C GLU A 25 2.63 -7.93 6.43
N THR A 26 2.20 -6.85 5.78
CA THR A 26 1.29 -6.93 4.63
C THR A 26 1.93 -7.71 3.48
N GLN A 27 3.20 -7.41 3.16
CA GLN A 27 3.92 -8.05 2.07
C GLN A 27 4.22 -9.52 2.36
N ALA A 28 4.45 -9.89 3.63
CA ALA A 28 4.57 -11.28 4.05
C ALA A 28 3.25 -12.05 3.85
N ASN A 29 2.12 -11.43 4.18
CA ASN A 29 0.79 -12.03 3.98
C ASN A 29 0.33 -12.02 2.51
N ASN A 30 0.88 -11.11 1.70
CA ASN A 30 0.57 -10.95 0.29
C ASN A 30 1.87 -10.90 -0.53
N PRO A 31 2.54 -12.03 -0.78
CA PRO A 31 3.86 -12.03 -1.44
C PRO A 31 3.86 -11.45 -2.86
N GLN A 32 2.68 -11.40 -3.50
CA GLN A 32 2.49 -10.79 -4.82
C GLN A 32 2.30 -9.27 -4.77
N MET A 33 2.07 -8.70 -3.59
CA MET A 33 2.00 -7.26 -3.39
C MET A 33 3.35 -6.64 -3.76
N ARG A 34 3.30 -5.58 -4.56
CA ARG A 34 4.48 -4.77 -4.87
C ARG A 34 4.42 -3.47 -4.08
N LEU A 35 5.55 -3.15 -3.47
CA LEU A 35 5.75 -1.95 -2.67
C LEU A 35 6.84 -1.11 -3.33
N ALA A 36 6.54 0.17 -3.59
CA ALA A 36 7.52 1.14 -4.04
C ALA A 36 7.50 2.38 -3.14
N ARG A 37 8.64 2.75 -2.58
CA ARG A 37 8.79 4.01 -1.86
C ARG A 37 8.99 5.16 -2.86
N LYS A 38 8.19 6.21 -2.73
CA LYS A 38 8.36 7.47 -3.46
C LYS A 38 9.23 8.42 -2.64
N PRO A 39 9.85 9.46 -3.24
CA PRO A 39 10.57 10.47 -2.49
C PRO A 39 9.68 11.08 -1.40
N ASP A 40 10.24 11.44 -0.26
CA ASP A 40 9.47 12.07 0.80
C ASP A 40 8.99 13.47 0.35
N ARG A 41 7.88 13.96 0.90
CA ARG A 41 7.35 15.30 0.59
C ARG A 41 6.65 15.90 1.80
N SER A 42 6.95 17.16 2.09
CA SER A 42 6.29 17.93 3.16
C SER A 42 6.27 17.21 4.51
N GLY A 43 7.40 16.59 4.91
CA GLY A 43 7.49 15.86 6.18
C GLY A 43 6.80 14.48 6.19
N ASN A 44 6.42 13.96 5.02
CA ASN A 44 5.74 12.66 4.89
C ASN A 44 6.52 11.69 3.99
N ALA A 45 6.62 10.45 4.44
CA ALA A 45 6.96 9.31 3.62
C ALA A 45 5.76 8.92 2.74
N ARG A 46 6.05 8.48 1.51
CA ARG A 46 5.03 8.14 0.52
C ARG A 46 5.31 6.77 -0.07
N PHE A 47 4.28 5.94 -0.12
CA PHE A 47 4.37 4.57 -0.62
C PHE A 47 3.31 4.33 -1.69
N TYR A 48 3.71 3.59 -2.71
CA TYR A 48 2.82 3.08 -3.73
C TYR A 48 2.71 1.57 -3.55
N LEU A 49 1.48 1.11 -3.29
CA LEU A 49 1.14 -0.28 -3.03
C LEU A 49 0.37 -0.80 -4.23
N SER A 50 0.71 -1.99 -4.71
CA SER A 50 0.03 -2.62 -5.83
C SER A 50 -0.27 -4.07 -5.57
N PHE A 51 -1.49 -4.45 -5.88
CA PHE A 51 -2.06 -5.76 -5.65
C PHE A 51 -2.51 -6.34 -6.99
N PRO A 52 -1.71 -7.26 -7.57
CA PRO A 52 -2.14 -8.01 -8.75
C PRO A 52 -3.38 -8.84 -8.45
N PHE A 53 -4.34 -8.86 -9.36
CA PHE A 53 -5.48 -9.76 -9.26
C PHE A 53 -5.03 -11.19 -9.52
N ALA A 54 -5.20 -12.05 -8.52
CA ALA A 54 -4.84 -13.46 -8.56
C ALA A 54 -6.06 -14.35 -8.29
N GLY A 55 -7.21 -14.03 -8.91
CA GLY A 55 -8.48 -14.70 -8.67
C GLY A 55 -9.21 -14.24 -7.41
N ALA A 56 -8.65 -13.26 -6.68
CA ALA A 56 -9.24 -12.64 -5.51
C ALA A 56 -8.83 -11.16 -5.41
N ARG A 57 -9.68 -10.36 -4.75
CA ARG A 57 -9.47 -8.93 -4.46
C ARG A 57 -8.63 -8.77 -3.18
N THR A 58 -7.35 -9.13 -3.25
CA THR A 58 -6.40 -8.99 -2.13
C THR A 58 -6.22 -7.54 -1.68
N ASP A 59 -6.47 -6.59 -2.58
CA ASP A 59 -6.53 -5.15 -2.28
C ASP A 59 -7.62 -4.79 -1.26
N LEU A 60 -8.80 -5.42 -1.35
CA LEU A 60 -9.90 -5.19 -0.42
C LEU A 60 -9.59 -5.77 0.96
N ALA A 61 -9.05 -6.99 0.99
CA ALA A 61 -8.60 -7.61 2.23
C ALA A 61 -7.49 -6.78 2.92
N PHE A 62 -6.57 -6.21 2.12
CA PHE A 62 -5.59 -5.26 2.63
C PHE A 62 -6.25 -4.01 3.20
N LYS A 63 -7.21 -3.39 2.49
CA LYS A 63 -7.88 -2.17 2.97
C LYS A 63 -8.53 -2.38 4.33
N GLU A 64 -9.23 -3.49 4.51
CA GLU A 64 -9.88 -3.84 5.78
C GLU A 64 -8.84 -4.12 6.88
N TRP A 65 -7.82 -4.93 6.57
CA TRP A 65 -6.73 -5.25 7.49
C TRP A 65 -5.98 -4.00 7.95
N PHE A 66 -5.72 -3.06 7.03
CA PHE A 66 -5.00 -1.83 7.27
C PHE A 66 -5.85 -0.84 8.06
N ALA A 67 -7.14 -0.68 7.73
CA ALA A 67 -8.06 0.18 8.47
C ALA A 67 -8.15 -0.22 9.96
N ALA A 68 -8.14 -1.52 10.26
CA ALA A 68 -8.14 -2.03 11.63
C ALA A 68 -6.85 -1.74 12.42
N ARG A 69 -5.73 -1.46 11.73
CA ARG A 69 -4.39 -1.24 12.34
C ARG A 69 -3.89 0.19 12.21
N ASN A 70 -4.51 1.00 11.36
CA ASN A 70 -4.17 2.39 11.11
C ASN A 70 -4.68 3.33 12.23
N VAL A 71 -4.28 3.07 13.47
CA VAL A 71 -4.66 3.87 14.66
C VAL A 71 -4.18 5.31 14.59
N ARG A 72 -3.26 5.62 13.67
CA ARG A 72 -2.69 6.95 13.43
C ARG A 72 -3.43 7.74 12.36
N ASN A 73 -4.48 7.17 11.74
CA ASN A 73 -5.25 7.79 10.67
C ASN A 73 -4.37 8.28 9.50
N TRP A 74 -3.37 7.49 9.10
CA TRP A 74 -2.59 7.78 7.90
C TRP A 74 -3.46 7.78 6.63
N ASP A 75 -3.09 8.62 5.67
CA ASP A 75 -3.87 8.77 4.44
C ASP A 75 -3.61 7.60 3.48
N LEU A 76 -4.66 6.83 3.20
CA LEU A 76 -4.66 5.74 2.22
C LEU A 76 -5.64 6.06 1.08
N PHE A 77 -5.11 6.39 -0.10
CA PHE A 77 -5.90 6.73 -1.29
C PHE A 77 -6.00 5.55 -2.26
N GLY A 78 -7.22 5.14 -2.62
CA GLY A 78 -7.52 4.03 -3.55
C GLY A 78 -8.71 3.18 -3.09
N PRO A 79 -8.91 1.97 -3.67
CA PRO A 79 -8.09 1.37 -4.73
C PRO A 79 -8.34 2.07 -6.06
N ASN A 80 -7.27 2.33 -6.80
CA ASN A 80 -7.35 2.74 -8.21
C ASN A 80 -7.07 1.52 -9.07
N TYR A 81 -7.81 1.36 -10.17
CA TYR A 81 -7.41 0.43 -11.23
C TYR A 81 -6.11 0.95 -11.83
N GLY A 82 -5.08 0.12 -11.90
CA GLY A 82 -3.81 0.56 -12.43
C GLY A 82 -3.05 -0.50 -13.19
N ILE A 83 -1.97 -0.04 -13.81
CA ILE A 83 -1.04 -0.85 -14.59
C ILE A 83 0.33 -0.63 -13.96
N TRP A 84 0.92 -1.66 -13.37
CA TRP A 84 2.32 -1.61 -12.94
C TRP A 84 3.22 -1.91 -14.14
N GLY A 85 4.18 -1.02 -14.40
CA GLY A 85 5.17 -1.23 -15.47
C GLY A 85 4.63 -0.96 -16.87
N LEU A 86 4.02 0.22 -17.10
CA LEU A 86 3.99 0.78 -18.46
C LEU A 86 5.44 1.10 -18.87
N SER A 87 6.12 0.09 -19.42
CA SER A 87 7.24 0.22 -20.34
C SER A 87 6.71 0.11 -21.76
#